data_AF-A0A7J6P5I7-F1
#
_entry.id   AF-A0A7J6P5I7-F1
#
_cell.length_a   1.000
_cell.length_b   1.000
_cell.length_c   1.000
_cell.angle_alpha   90.00
_cell.angle_beta   90.00
_cell.angle_gamma   90.00
#
_symmetry.space_group_name_H-M   'P 1'
#
loop_
_entity.id
_entity.type
_entity.pdbx_description
1 polymer ?
#
loop_
_entity_poly.entity_id
_entity_poly.type
_entity_poly.pdbx_seq_one_letter_code
_entity_poly.pdbx_strand_id
1 'polypeptide(L)'
;DHDDDPRGPPKYLLAGAAFMHRYQVCVTVRDGKAAIKADGEAHAAEAYSYLNGDVITDMDSLALGHGDRVVLGRQNNYNFVFVDPTKGSGQELIDRGKVTYEGCVEELAAKQGDIEGGYRRSAAEVEAERKRKEEYDQSIREAKEARERAEAEAKAREEEYQAKLKDIQSQRGKEHEERDEELKKLRRELKSQRREAEREREAMLRKQKELETAEAERRR
;
A
#
# COMPACT_ATOMS: atom_id res chain seq x y z
N ASP A 1 -13.98 2.83 -40.83
CA ASP A 1 -15.00 1.88 -41.32
C ASP A 1 -14.75 0.47 -40.78
N HIS A 2 -15.00 0.22 -39.48
CA HIS A 2 -14.75 -1.09 -38.85
C HIS A 2 -15.95 -1.63 -38.06
N ASP A 3 -17.15 -1.08 -38.24
CA ASP A 3 -18.34 -1.45 -37.46
C ASP A 3 -19.18 -2.61 -38.05
N ASP A 4 -18.82 -3.16 -39.22
CA ASP A 4 -19.57 -4.22 -39.90
C ASP A 4 -18.90 -5.62 -39.83
N ASP A 5 -18.09 -5.90 -38.80
CA ASP A 5 -17.65 -7.27 -38.58
C ASP A 5 -18.80 -8.07 -37.93
N PRO A 6 -19.35 -9.12 -38.59
CA PRO A 6 -20.46 -9.92 -38.04
C PRO A 6 -20.10 -10.65 -36.74
N ARG A 7 -18.81 -10.70 -36.36
CA ARG A 7 -18.32 -11.24 -35.09
C ARG A 7 -18.42 -10.24 -33.93
N GLY A 8 -18.66 -8.96 -34.21
CA GLY A 8 -18.77 -7.89 -33.22
C GLY A 8 -17.42 -7.29 -32.81
N PRO A 9 -17.29 -6.72 -31.60
CA PRO A 9 -16.00 -6.34 -31.01
C PRO A 9 -15.29 -7.52 -30.33
N PRO A 10 -13.95 -7.51 -30.22
CA PRO A 10 -13.20 -8.52 -29.49
C PRO A 10 -13.64 -8.58 -28.02
N LYS A 11 -13.90 -9.79 -27.53
CA LYS A 11 -14.34 -10.02 -26.13
C LYS A 11 -13.21 -9.85 -25.12
N TYR A 12 -11.98 -10.15 -25.54
CA TYR A 12 -10.79 -10.05 -24.71
C TYR A 12 -9.74 -9.26 -25.48
N LEU A 13 -9.19 -8.24 -24.84
CA LEU A 13 -8.16 -7.38 -25.40
C LEU A 13 -6.82 -7.75 -24.76
N LEU A 14 -5.85 -8.12 -25.60
CA LEU A 14 -4.46 -8.33 -25.19
C LEU A 14 -3.64 -7.18 -25.74
N ALA A 15 -2.83 -6.55 -24.89
CA ALA A 15 -1.96 -5.45 -25.27
C ALA A 15 -0.53 -5.94 -25.49
N GLY A 16 0.14 -5.46 -26.54
CA GLY A 16 1.55 -5.77 -26.76
C GLY A 16 1.94 -5.58 -28.22
N ALA A 17 3.24 -5.37 -28.47
CA ALA A 17 3.77 -5.13 -29.82
C ALA A 17 3.50 -6.27 -30.81
N ALA A 18 3.16 -7.47 -30.30
CA ALA A 18 2.86 -8.65 -31.10
C ALA A 18 1.38 -8.79 -31.52
N PHE A 19 0.48 -7.88 -31.10
CA PHE A 19 -0.96 -7.94 -31.39
C PHE A 19 -1.38 -6.78 -32.29
N MET A 20 -1.17 -6.95 -33.60
CA MET A 20 -1.55 -5.95 -34.61
C MET A 20 -2.95 -6.17 -35.20
N HIS A 21 -3.56 -7.34 -34.94
CA HIS A 21 -4.85 -7.73 -35.50
C HIS A 21 -5.96 -7.63 -34.46
N ARG A 22 -7.16 -7.27 -34.91
CA ARG A 22 -8.37 -7.17 -34.07
C ARG A 22 -8.75 -8.51 -33.43
N TYR A 23 -8.52 -9.59 -34.16
CA TYR A 23 -8.74 -10.97 -33.71
C TYR A 23 -7.47 -11.78 -33.98
N GLN A 24 -7.09 -12.63 -33.04
CA GLN A 24 -6.03 -13.63 -33.26
C GLN A 24 -6.58 -15.05 -33.30
N VAL A 25 -7.46 -15.37 -32.35
CA VAL A 25 -8.15 -16.65 -32.29
C VAL A 25 -9.63 -16.43 -31.96
N CYS A 26 -10.46 -17.33 -32.45
CA CYS A 26 -11.87 -17.44 -32.10
C CYS A 26 -12.09 -18.72 -31.30
N VAL A 27 -12.63 -18.57 -30.09
CA VAL A 27 -13.07 -19.71 -29.27
C VAL A 27 -14.59 -19.82 -29.38
N THR A 28 -15.05 -21.00 -29.78
CA THR A 28 -16.47 -21.34 -29.85
C THR A 28 -16.81 -22.41 -28.84
N VAL A 29 -17.96 -22.26 -28.17
CA VAL A 29 -18.47 -23.25 -27.21
C VAL A 29 -19.85 -23.68 -27.67
N ARG A 30 -20.02 -24.97 -27.97
CA ARG A 30 -21.29 -25.57 -28.38
C ARG A 30 -21.46 -26.91 -27.69
N ASP A 31 -22.65 -27.14 -27.12
CA ASP A 31 -22.99 -28.41 -26.42
C ASP A 31 -21.96 -28.83 -25.36
N GLY A 32 -21.42 -27.85 -24.62
CA GLY A 32 -20.39 -28.08 -23.60
C GLY A 32 -18.99 -28.41 -24.15
N LYS A 33 -18.79 -28.35 -25.47
CA LYS A 33 -17.49 -28.56 -26.11
C LYS A 33 -16.93 -27.23 -26.58
N ALA A 34 -15.69 -26.94 -26.17
CA ALA A 34 -14.96 -25.77 -26.63
C ALA A 34 -14.06 -26.16 -27.82
N ALA A 35 -13.96 -25.25 -28.78
CA ALA A 35 -13.06 -25.38 -29.92
C ALA A 35 -12.42 -24.03 -30.24
N ILE A 36 -11.18 -24.06 -30.70
CA ILE A 36 -10.37 -22.88 -31.06
C ILE A 36 -10.05 -22.91 -32.54
N LYS A 37 -9.91 -21.74 -33.14
CA LYS A 37 -9.53 -21.55 -34.54
C LYS A 37 -8.80 -20.22 -34.70
N ALA A 38 -7.80 -20.15 -35.58
CA ALA A 38 -7.12 -18.89 -35.85
C ALA A 38 -8.00 -17.95 -36.69
N ASP A 39 -7.82 -16.66 -36.49
CA ASP A 39 -8.39 -15.66 -37.39
C ASP A 39 -7.65 -15.70 -38.74
N GLY A 40 -8.40 -15.65 -39.86
CA GLY A 40 -7.82 -15.74 -41.20
C GLY A 40 -6.89 -14.57 -41.54
N GLU A 41 -7.20 -13.35 -41.09
CA GLU A 41 -6.33 -12.19 -41.31
C GLU A 41 -5.05 -12.29 -40.48
N ALA A 42 -5.17 -12.73 -39.22
CA ALA A 42 -4.00 -12.96 -38.37
C ALA A 42 -3.11 -14.10 -38.89
N HIS A 43 -3.72 -15.20 -39.35
CA HIS A 43 -3.01 -16.34 -39.90
C HIS A 43 -2.27 -15.98 -41.18
N ALA A 44 -2.93 -15.28 -42.12
CA ALA A 44 -2.32 -14.82 -43.37
C ALA A 44 -1.17 -13.82 -43.15
N ALA A 45 -1.21 -13.05 -42.06
CA ALA A 45 -0.14 -12.14 -41.65
C ALA A 45 0.96 -12.82 -40.81
N GLU A 46 0.97 -14.16 -40.75
CA GLU A 46 1.94 -14.97 -39.98
C GLU A 46 1.94 -14.67 -38.47
N ALA A 47 0.84 -14.13 -37.93
CA ALA A 47 0.64 -13.95 -36.50
C ALA A 47 0.17 -15.27 -35.86
N TYR A 48 1.03 -16.30 -35.95
CA TYR A 48 0.69 -17.66 -35.53
C TYR A 48 0.38 -17.74 -34.03
N SER A 49 -0.66 -18.50 -33.74
CA SER A 49 -1.04 -18.92 -32.39
C SER A 49 -0.88 -20.44 -32.28
N TYR A 50 -0.70 -20.95 -31.06
CA TYR A 50 -0.36 -22.35 -30.84
C TYR A 50 -1.27 -23.00 -29.81
N LEU A 51 -1.61 -24.27 -30.05
CA LEU A 51 -2.30 -25.15 -29.12
C LEU A 51 -1.37 -26.32 -28.80
N ASN A 52 -0.95 -26.45 -27.54
CA ASN A 52 0.01 -27.48 -27.10
C ASN A 52 1.26 -27.55 -28.01
N GLY A 53 1.73 -26.40 -28.50
CA GLY A 53 2.89 -26.26 -29.39
C GLY A 53 2.61 -26.44 -30.89
N ASP A 54 1.42 -26.89 -31.26
CA ASP A 54 1.04 -27.06 -32.67
C ASP A 54 0.35 -25.78 -33.19
N VAL A 55 0.66 -25.37 -34.42
CA VAL A 55 0.09 -24.15 -35.02
C VAL A 55 -1.42 -24.30 -35.17
N ILE A 56 -2.16 -23.30 -34.68
CA ILE A 56 -3.59 -23.17 -34.92
C ILE A 56 -3.78 -22.56 -36.31
N THR A 57 -4.50 -23.25 -37.19
CA THR A 57 -4.79 -22.79 -38.55
C THR A 57 -6.13 -22.06 -38.63
N ASP A 58 -6.33 -21.33 -39.73
CA ASP A 58 -7.59 -20.68 -40.08
C ASP A 58 -8.54 -21.58 -40.89
N MET A 59 -8.17 -22.85 -41.09
CA MET A 59 -8.98 -23.82 -41.82
C MET A 59 -9.81 -24.65 -40.84
N ASP A 60 -9.14 -25.36 -39.93
CA ASP A 60 -9.77 -26.33 -39.03
C ASP A 60 -10.00 -25.77 -37.63
N SER A 61 -11.12 -26.14 -37.03
CA SER A 61 -11.37 -25.86 -35.61
C SER A 61 -10.86 -27.01 -34.77
N LEU A 62 -9.98 -26.71 -33.83
CA LEU A 62 -9.35 -27.68 -32.93
C LEU A 62 -10.14 -27.76 -31.63
N ALA A 63 -10.43 -28.98 -31.17
CA ALA A 63 -11.11 -29.18 -29.89
C ALA A 63 -10.20 -28.77 -28.72
N LEU A 64 -10.74 -28.01 -27.77
CA LEU A 64 -10.04 -27.59 -26.56
C LEU A 64 -10.33 -28.56 -25.40
N GLY A 65 -9.27 -29.16 -24.87
CA GLY A 65 -9.25 -30.03 -23.72
C GLY A 65 -8.82 -29.31 -22.43
N HIS A 66 -9.34 -29.78 -21.29
CA HIS A 66 -8.96 -29.28 -19.98
C HIS A 66 -7.45 -29.46 -19.73
N GLY A 67 -6.76 -28.35 -19.49
CA GLY A 67 -5.32 -28.29 -19.30
C GLY A 67 -4.53 -27.91 -20.55
N ASP A 68 -5.16 -27.74 -21.71
CA ASP A 68 -4.47 -27.37 -22.94
C ASP A 68 -3.78 -26.00 -22.84
N ARG A 69 -2.62 -25.89 -23.50
CA ARG A 69 -1.81 -24.68 -23.61
C ARG A 69 -2.21 -23.90 -24.83
N VAL A 70 -2.65 -22.67 -24.64
CA VAL A 70 -2.96 -21.76 -25.73
C VAL A 70 -1.96 -20.62 -25.70
N VAL A 71 -1.22 -20.43 -26.78
CA VAL A 71 -0.21 -19.39 -26.92
C VAL A 71 -0.62 -18.42 -27.98
N LEU A 72 -0.66 -17.14 -27.64
CA LEU A 72 -1.06 -16.08 -28.55
C LEU A 72 0.08 -15.09 -28.76
N GLY A 73 0.22 -14.61 -30.00
CA GLY A 73 1.22 -13.65 -30.42
C GLY A 73 2.57 -14.23 -30.81
N ARG A 74 3.34 -13.45 -31.59
CA ARG A 74 4.71 -13.78 -32.00
C ARG A 74 5.62 -13.91 -30.77
N GLN A 75 6.52 -14.90 -30.76
CA GLN A 75 7.52 -15.15 -29.71
C GLN A 75 6.97 -15.53 -28.31
N ASN A 76 5.90 -16.32 -28.23
CA ASN A 76 5.40 -16.91 -26.97
C ASN A 76 5.06 -15.90 -25.86
N ASN A 77 4.55 -14.72 -26.25
CA ASN A 77 4.32 -13.60 -25.32
C ASN A 77 3.19 -13.83 -24.31
N TYR A 78 2.15 -14.57 -24.69
CA TYR A 78 1.02 -14.85 -23.79
C TYR A 78 0.70 -16.33 -23.77
N ASN A 79 0.91 -16.94 -22.61
CA ASN A 79 0.62 -18.35 -22.34
C ASN A 79 -0.65 -18.46 -21.50
N PHE A 80 -1.67 -19.11 -22.04
CA PHE A 80 -2.92 -19.41 -21.37
C PHE A 80 -3.08 -20.91 -21.19
N VAL A 81 -3.87 -21.27 -20.18
CA VAL A 81 -4.28 -22.65 -19.93
C VAL A 81 -5.79 -22.72 -20.00
N PHE A 82 -6.31 -23.56 -20.89
CA PHE A 82 -7.74 -23.76 -21.00
C PHE A 82 -8.25 -24.62 -19.84
N VAL A 83 -9.25 -24.13 -19.12
CA VAL A 83 -9.87 -24.83 -17.99
C VAL A 83 -11.32 -25.12 -18.34
N ASP A 84 -11.63 -26.40 -18.52
CA ASP A 84 -13.01 -26.89 -18.55
C ASP A 84 -13.51 -27.04 -17.10
N PRO A 85 -14.48 -26.21 -16.65
CA PRO A 85 -14.97 -26.23 -15.27
C PRO A 85 -15.72 -27.52 -14.93
N THR A 86 -16.14 -28.32 -15.91
CA THR A 86 -16.80 -29.61 -15.66
C THR A 86 -15.80 -30.71 -15.27
N LYS A 87 -14.51 -30.52 -15.54
CA LYS A 87 -13.44 -31.49 -15.30
C LYS A 87 -12.55 -31.14 -14.12
N GLY A 88 -12.58 -29.90 -13.65
CA GLY A 88 -11.81 -29.42 -12.51
C GLY A 88 -11.48 -27.94 -12.60
N SER A 89 -10.64 -27.47 -11.68
CA SER A 89 -10.18 -26.09 -11.62
C SER A 89 -8.75 -25.93 -12.12
N GLY A 90 -8.39 -24.69 -12.49
CA GLY A 90 -7.01 -24.34 -12.82
C GLY A 90 -6.05 -24.54 -11.64
N GLN A 91 -6.53 -24.36 -10.40
CA GLN A 91 -5.69 -24.58 -9.20
C GLN A 91 -5.34 -26.05 -9.04
N GLU A 92 -6.30 -26.97 -9.23
CA GLU A 92 -6.01 -28.41 -9.16
C GLU A 92 -5.03 -28.89 -10.22
N LEU A 93 -5.06 -28.25 -11.40
CA LEU A 93 -4.11 -28.49 -12.47
C LEU A 93 -2.67 -28.08 -12.08
N ILE A 94 -2.53 -26.96 -11.38
CA ILE A 94 -1.25 -26.45 -10.85
C ILE A 94 -0.77 -27.35 -9.69
N ASP A 95 -1.64 -27.62 -8.71
CA ASP A 95 -1.30 -28.37 -7.51
C ASP A 95 -0.85 -29.81 -7.81
N ARG A 96 -1.44 -30.42 -8.85
CA ARG A 96 -1.07 -31.77 -9.32
C ARG A 96 0.18 -31.78 -10.21
N GLY A 97 0.80 -30.62 -10.45
CA GLY A 97 1.96 -30.48 -11.32
C GLY A 97 1.68 -30.79 -12.79
N LYS A 98 0.41 -30.85 -13.21
CA LYS A 98 0.03 -31.06 -14.61
C LYS A 98 0.29 -29.81 -15.46
N VAL A 99 0.48 -28.68 -14.79
CA VAL A 99 0.68 -27.36 -15.39
C VAL A 99 1.71 -26.60 -14.60
N THR A 100 2.89 -26.41 -15.18
CA THR A 100 3.94 -25.54 -14.65
C THR A 100 4.31 -24.52 -15.72
N TYR A 101 4.70 -23.32 -15.31
CA TYR A 101 5.11 -22.27 -16.24
C TYR A 101 6.31 -22.73 -17.08
N GLU A 102 7.29 -23.36 -16.43
CA GLU A 102 8.48 -23.90 -17.07
C GLU A 102 8.13 -25.02 -18.07
N GLY A 103 7.23 -25.94 -17.71
CA GLY A 103 6.81 -27.03 -18.58
C GLY A 103 6.05 -26.54 -19.82
N CYS A 104 5.20 -25.52 -19.67
CA CYS A 104 4.55 -24.87 -20.81
C CYS A 104 5.58 -24.29 -21.78
N VAL A 105 6.57 -23.55 -21.26
CA VAL A 105 7.59 -22.91 -22.09
C VAL A 105 8.49 -23.94 -22.79
N GLU A 106 8.88 -25.01 -22.09
CA GLU A 106 9.70 -26.09 -22.64
C GLU A 106 8.98 -26.89 -23.74
N GLU A 107 7.70 -27.25 -23.53
CA GLU A 107 6.90 -27.97 -24.53
C GLU A 107 6.72 -27.17 -25.82
N LEU A 108 6.51 -25.85 -25.69
CA LEU A 108 6.36 -24.94 -26.82
C LEU A 108 7.67 -24.76 -27.58
N ALA A 109 8.78 -24.51 -26.88
CA ALA A 109 10.10 -24.37 -27.49
C ALA A 109 10.55 -25.64 -28.22
N ALA A 110 10.22 -26.81 -27.68
CA ALA A 110 10.57 -28.08 -28.29
C ALA A 110 9.82 -28.35 -29.62
N LYS A 111 8.54 -27.99 -29.69
CA LYS A 111 7.69 -28.22 -30.88
C LYS A 111 7.84 -27.16 -31.97
N GLN A 112 8.14 -25.91 -31.60
CA GLN A 112 8.32 -24.81 -32.54
C GLN A 112 9.68 -24.83 -33.26
N GLY A 113 10.55 -25.80 -32.95
CA GLY A 113 11.85 -25.93 -33.60
C GLY A 113 12.90 -24.93 -33.13
N ASP A 114 12.62 -24.17 -32.06
CA ASP A 114 13.52 -23.14 -31.49
C ASP A 114 14.72 -23.74 -30.73
N ILE A 115 14.96 -25.05 -30.85
CA ILE A 115 16.12 -25.76 -30.24
C ILE A 115 17.42 -25.54 -31.05
N GLU A 116 17.64 -24.35 -31.60
CA GLU A 116 18.99 -23.86 -31.96
C GLU A 116 19.47 -22.73 -31.02
N GLY A 117 18.60 -22.17 -30.18
CA GLY A 117 18.96 -21.16 -29.17
C GLY A 117 18.48 -21.59 -27.79
N GLY A 118 19.30 -22.38 -27.09
CA GLY A 118 18.91 -23.07 -25.86
C GLY A 118 18.24 -22.19 -24.79
N TYR A 119 16.99 -22.52 -24.49
CA TYR A 119 16.36 -22.24 -23.18
C TYR A 119 16.81 -23.24 -22.11
N ARG A 120 17.92 -23.95 -22.31
CA ARG A 120 18.74 -24.37 -21.17
C ARG A 120 19.47 -23.12 -20.73
N ARG A 121 18.90 -22.37 -19.78
CA ARG A 121 19.68 -21.41 -18.98
C ARG A 121 20.98 -22.12 -18.64
N SER A 122 22.11 -21.60 -19.10
CA SER A 122 23.39 -22.23 -18.77
C SER A 122 23.48 -22.32 -17.24
N ALA A 123 24.20 -23.29 -16.69
CA ALA A 123 24.37 -23.37 -15.24
C ALA A 123 24.82 -22.02 -14.64
N ALA A 124 25.58 -21.23 -15.41
CA ALA A 124 25.99 -19.87 -15.09
C ALA A 124 24.85 -18.84 -15.07
N GLU A 125 23.84 -18.94 -15.95
CA GLU A 125 22.67 -18.04 -15.93
C GLU A 125 21.71 -18.36 -14.79
N VAL A 126 21.51 -19.65 -14.49
CA VAL A 126 20.74 -20.07 -13.30
C VAL A 126 21.43 -19.60 -12.02
N GLU A 127 22.76 -19.73 -11.95
CA GLU A 127 23.54 -19.28 -10.81
C GLU A 127 23.58 -17.75 -10.69
N ALA A 128 23.67 -17.02 -11.82
CA ALA A 128 23.60 -15.56 -11.84
C ALA A 128 22.23 -15.03 -11.40
N GLU A 129 21.14 -15.68 -11.80
CA GLU A 129 19.80 -15.31 -11.36
C GLU A 129 19.56 -15.65 -9.89
N ARG A 130 20.05 -16.82 -9.44
CA ARG A 130 20.02 -17.18 -8.01
C ARG A 130 20.77 -16.14 -7.17
N LYS A 131 21.95 -15.72 -7.64
CA LYS A 131 22.74 -14.69 -6.98
C LYS A 131 22.06 -13.33 -6.97
N ARG A 132 21.44 -12.90 -8.08
CA ARG A 132 20.63 -11.67 -8.11
C ARG A 132 19.43 -11.74 -7.16
N LYS A 133 18.78 -12.90 -7.05
CA LYS A 133 17.68 -13.11 -6.11
C LYS A 133 18.15 -13.06 -4.66
N GLU A 134 19.28 -13.68 -4.35
CA GLU A 134 19.91 -13.60 -3.03
C GLU A 134 20.30 -12.16 -2.68
N GLU A 135 20.91 -11.41 -3.61
CA GLU A 135 21.24 -9.99 -3.43
C GLU A 135 19.99 -9.11 -3.25
N TYR A 136 18.91 -9.39 -3.99
CA TYR A 136 17.64 -8.69 -3.86
C TYR A 136 16.96 -8.97 -2.50
N ASP A 137 16.93 -10.24 -2.07
CA ASP A 137 16.37 -10.63 -0.78
C ASP A 137 17.19 -10.04 0.38
N GLN A 138 18.51 -9.97 0.22
CA GLN A 138 19.40 -9.30 1.18
C GLN A 138 19.13 -7.79 1.23
N SER A 139 18.95 -7.14 0.08
CA SER A 139 18.58 -5.72 -0.01
C SER A 139 17.23 -5.43 0.68
N ILE A 140 16.24 -6.31 0.52
CA ILE A 140 14.95 -6.18 1.22
C ILE A 140 15.13 -6.30 2.74
N ARG A 141 15.97 -7.23 3.20
CA ARG A 141 16.25 -7.40 4.64
C ARG A 141 16.94 -6.16 5.21
N GLU A 142 17.97 -5.66 4.53
CA GLU A 142 18.69 -4.45 4.94
C GLU A 142 17.76 -3.23 4.99
N ALA A 143 16.87 -3.07 3.99
CA ALA A 143 15.88 -2.00 3.97
C ALA A 143 14.85 -2.12 5.11
N LYS A 144 14.40 -3.35 5.43
CA LYS A 144 13.52 -3.60 6.57
C LYS A 144 14.20 -3.28 7.89
N GLU A 145 15.43 -3.75 8.10
CA GLU A 145 16.18 -3.45 9.31
C GLU A 145 16.46 -1.95 9.48
N ALA A 146 16.79 -1.25 8.39
CA ALA A 146 17.00 0.20 8.42
C ALA A 146 15.70 0.94 8.82
N ARG A 147 14.56 0.49 8.29
CA ARG A 147 13.25 1.04 8.65
C ARG A 147 12.88 0.77 10.10
N GLU A 148 13.07 -0.46 10.58
CA GLU A 148 12.81 -0.82 11.98
C GLU A 148 13.69 -0.01 12.95
N ARG A 149 14.97 0.19 12.62
CA ARG A 149 15.87 1.04 13.40
C ARG A 149 15.41 2.51 13.41
N ALA A 150 15.00 3.03 12.26
CA ALA A 150 14.49 4.40 12.15
C ALA A 150 13.17 4.59 12.94
N GLU A 151 12.26 3.61 12.87
CA GLU A 151 11.01 3.63 13.65
C GLU A 151 11.29 3.51 15.16
N ALA A 152 12.25 2.68 15.57
CA ALA A 152 12.68 2.57 16.97
C ALA A 152 13.32 3.88 17.49
N GLU A 153 14.19 4.53 16.70
CA GLU A 153 14.79 5.81 17.08
C GLU A 153 13.74 6.93 17.14
N ALA A 154 12.81 6.97 16.18
CA ALA A 154 11.71 7.93 16.18
C ALA A 154 10.83 7.78 17.42
N LYS A 155 10.48 6.54 17.78
CA LYS A 155 9.71 6.24 18.98
C LYS A 155 10.45 6.62 20.26
N ALA A 156 11.74 6.31 20.35
CA ALA A 156 12.56 6.68 21.51
C ALA A 156 12.64 8.21 21.68
N ARG A 157 12.78 8.97 20.58
CA ARG A 157 12.71 10.44 20.62
C ARG A 157 11.34 10.92 21.06
N GLU A 158 10.25 10.35 20.54
CA GLU A 158 8.90 10.75 20.91
C GLU A 158 8.65 10.54 22.41
N GLU A 159 9.07 9.41 22.97
CA GLU A 159 9.00 9.12 24.40
C GLU A 159 9.81 10.13 25.24
N GLU A 160 11.02 10.47 24.81
CA GLU A 160 11.85 11.49 25.48
C GLU A 160 11.19 12.88 25.44
N TYR A 161 10.61 13.27 24.30
CA TYR A 161 9.89 14.53 24.16
C TYR A 161 8.63 14.57 25.04
N GLN A 162 7.86 13.48 25.10
CA GLN A 162 6.70 13.41 25.99
C GLN A 162 7.09 13.48 27.46
N ALA A 163 8.19 12.84 27.86
CA ALA A 163 8.71 12.93 29.22
C ALA A 163 9.09 14.37 29.58
N LYS A 164 9.80 15.09 28.68
CA LYS A 164 10.14 16.51 28.87
C LYS A 164 8.90 17.40 28.98
N LEU A 165 7.90 17.18 28.13
CA LEU A 165 6.64 17.93 28.19
C LEU A 165 5.91 17.71 29.51
N LYS A 166 5.87 16.47 30.00
CA LYS A 166 5.26 16.13 31.28
C LYS A 166 5.99 16.79 32.45
N ASP A 167 7.32 16.84 32.42
CA ASP A 167 8.11 17.50 33.45
C ASP A 167 7.87 19.02 33.46
N ILE A 168 7.87 19.65 32.28
CA ILE A 168 7.54 21.09 32.13
C ILE A 168 6.14 21.40 32.64
N GLN A 169 5.15 20.56 32.32
CA GLN A 169 3.79 20.72 32.82
C GLN A 169 3.72 20.58 34.35
N SER A 170 4.47 19.62 34.92
CA SER A 170 4.53 19.46 36.38
C SER A 170 5.18 20.67 37.06
N GLN A 171 6.27 21.21 36.51
CA GLN A 171 6.94 22.39 37.05
C GLN A 171 6.03 23.61 37.00
N ARG A 172 5.36 23.85 35.86
CA ARG A 172 4.37 24.92 35.73
C ARG A 172 3.21 24.78 36.73
N GLY A 173 2.74 23.56 36.96
CA GLY A 173 1.71 23.29 37.97
C GLY A 173 2.14 23.72 39.37
N LYS A 174 3.35 23.32 39.79
CA LYS A 174 3.92 23.69 41.09
C LYS A 174 4.13 25.20 41.22
N GLU A 175 4.72 25.84 40.21
CA GLU A 175 4.88 27.30 40.19
C GLU A 175 3.54 28.03 40.31
N HIS A 176 2.49 27.51 39.67
CA HIS A 176 1.16 28.10 39.74
C HIS A 176 0.55 27.95 41.13
N GLU A 177 0.71 26.79 41.76
CA GLU A 177 0.27 26.56 43.14
C GLU A 177 1.00 27.47 44.14
N GLU A 178 2.34 27.54 44.05
CA GLU A 178 3.16 28.41 44.89
C GLU A 178 2.75 29.88 44.74
N ARG A 179 2.54 30.33 43.51
CA ARG A 179 2.08 31.70 43.21
C ARG A 179 0.69 31.98 43.75
N ASP A 180 -0.23 31.02 43.69
CA ASP A 180 -1.57 31.14 44.25
C ASP A 180 -1.56 31.19 45.78
N GLU A 181 -0.66 30.44 46.43
CA GLU A 181 -0.44 30.51 47.88
C GLU A 181 0.16 31.86 48.31
N GLU A 182 1.13 32.36 47.55
CA GLU A 182 1.75 33.67 47.78
C GLU A 182 0.72 34.80 47.63
N LEU A 183 -0.08 34.77 46.56
CA LEU A 183 -1.20 35.71 46.36
C LEU A 183 -2.21 35.66 47.50
N LYS A 184 -2.52 34.48 48.04
CA LYS A 184 -3.40 34.33 49.21
C LYS A 184 -2.78 34.96 50.46
N LYS A 185 -1.48 34.79 50.70
CA LYS A 185 -0.76 35.43 51.83
C LYS A 185 -0.77 36.96 51.70
N LEU A 186 -0.38 37.49 50.55
CA LEU A 186 -0.41 38.93 50.28
C LEU A 186 -1.81 39.53 50.47
N ARG A 187 -2.87 38.85 50.00
CA ARG A 187 -4.26 39.29 50.23
C ARG A 187 -4.63 39.34 51.71
N ARG A 188 -4.15 38.40 52.52
CA ARG A 188 -4.39 38.38 53.97
C ARG A 188 -3.66 39.52 54.66
N GLU A 189 -2.39 39.75 54.33
CA GLU A 189 -1.60 40.87 54.86
C GLU A 189 -2.21 42.22 54.50
N LEU A 190 -2.56 42.43 53.23
CA LEU A 190 -3.18 43.67 52.77
C LEU A 190 -4.52 43.93 53.47
N LYS A 191 -5.30 42.88 53.72
CA LYS A 191 -6.56 42.98 54.48
C LYS A 191 -6.32 43.33 55.96
N SER A 192 -5.25 42.82 56.55
CA SER A 192 -4.85 43.16 57.93
C SER A 192 -4.42 44.61 58.03
N GLN A 193 -3.49 45.05 57.16
CA GLN A 193 -3.02 46.43 57.12
C GLN A 193 -4.17 47.43 56.87
N ARG A 194 -5.11 47.11 55.97
CA ARG A 194 -6.30 47.95 55.77
C ARG A 194 -7.14 48.11 57.03
N ARG A 195 -7.38 47.02 57.77
CA ARG A 195 -8.14 47.05 59.02
C ARG A 195 -7.42 47.86 60.09
N GLU A 196 -6.10 47.77 60.15
CA GLU A 196 -5.29 48.51 61.11
C GLU A 196 -5.28 50.00 60.81
N ALA A 197 -5.05 50.38 59.55
CA ALA A 197 -5.13 51.76 59.08
C ALA A 197 -6.54 52.37 59.26
N GLU A 198 -7.61 51.57 59.09
CA GLU A 198 -8.98 52.00 59.34
C GLU A 198 -9.21 52.30 60.84
N ARG A 199 -8.71 51.44 61.74
CA ARG A 199 -8.76 51.70 63.19
C ARG A 199 -7.96 52.93 63.60
N GLU A 200 -6.78 53.14 63.03
CA GLU A 200 -5.99 54.35 63.30
C GLU A 200 -6.70 55.62 62.83
N ARG A 201 -7.34 55.58 61.66
CA ARG A 201 -8.16 56.70 61.16
C ARG A 201 -9.34 56.98 62.08
N GLU A 202 -10.07 55.97 62.53
CA GLU A 202 -11.16 56.14 63.50
C GLU A 202 -10.65 56.71 64.83
N ALA A 203 -9.51 56.25 65.32
CA ALA A 203 -8.90 56.76 66.56
C ALA A 203 -8.48 58.23 66.43
N MET A 204 -7.90 58.63 65.28
CA MET A 204 -7.58 60.03 64.99
C MET A 204 -8.83 60.91 64.93
N LEU A 205 -9.89 60.46 64.25
CA LEU A 205 -11.17 61.17 64.16
C LEU A 205 -11.81 61.35 65.54
N ARG A 206 -11.73 60.34 66.42
CA ARG A 206 -12.19 60.46 67.81
C ARG A 206 -11.40 61.51 68.59
N LYS A 207 -10.07 61.46 68.51
CA LYS A 207 -9.20 62.47 69.17
C LYS A 207 -9.47 63.89 68.67
N GLN A 208 -9.67 64.07 67.36
CA GLN A 208 -10.04 65.38 66.80
C GLN A 208 -11.37 65.89 67.36
N LYS A 209 -12.40 65.04 67.40
CA LYS A 209 -13.69 65.42 67.98
C LYS A 209 -13.60 65.78 69.45
N GLU A 210 -12.83 65.01 70.24
CA GLU A 210 -12.59 65.30 71.66
C GLU A 210 -11.91 66.66 71.86
N LEU A 211 -10.89 66.97 71.04
CA LEU A 211 -10.21 68.26 71.06
C LEU A 211 -11.13 69.42 70.67
N GLU A 212 -11.94 69.26 69.61
CA GLU A 212 -12.94 70.26 69.21
C GLU A 212 -13.99 70.50 70.30
N THR A 213 -14.47 69.45 70.97
CA THR A 213 -15.41 69.60 72.10
C THR A 213 -14.77 70.29 73.30
N ALA A 214 -13.51 69.97 73.63
CA ALA A 214 -12.79 70.62 74.73
C ALA A 214 -12.48 72.09 74.44
N GLU A 215 -12.19 72.45 73.18
CA GLU A 215 -12.04 73.86 72.77
C GLU A 215 -13.37 74.62 72.78
N ALA A 216 -14.47 73.98 72.39
CA ALA A 216 -15.80 74.57 72.45
C ALA A 216 -16.27 74.82 73.89
N GLU A 217 -15.94 73.92 74.82
CA GLU A 217 -16.21 74.09 76.25
C GLU A 217 -15.34 75.18 76.89
N ARG A 218 -14.07 75.33 76.47
CA ARG A 218 -13.20 76.43 76.93
C ARG A 218 -13.60 77.82 76.43
N ARG A 219 -14.41 77.90 75.36
CA ARG A 219 -14.90 79.16 74.77
C ARG A 219 -16.27 79.61 75.30
N ARG A 220 -16.91 78.81 76.15
CA ARG A 220 -18.13 79.18 76.90
C ARG A 220 -17.77 79.72 78.27
#